data_AF-A0A9E7CWX6-F1
#
_entry.id   AF-A0A9E7CWX6-F1
#
_cell.length_a   1.000
_cell.length_b   1.000
_cell.length_c   1.000
_cell.angle_alpha   90.00
_cell.angle_beta   90.00
_cell.angle_gamma   90.00
#
_symmetry.space_group_name_H-M   'P 1'
#
loop_
_entity.id
_entity.type
_entity.pdbx_description
1 polymer ?
#
loop_
_entity_poly.entity_id
_entity_poly.type
_entity_poly.pdbx_seq_one_letter_code
_entity_poly.pdbx_strand_id
1 'polypeptide(L)'
;MCAIEAGRRGRRVVVLDHARAPGEKIRISGGGRCNFTNRDAGPRNYLSANPGFAISALKRYRAQDFIARIDRRGIAWHEKTLGQLFCDGSARQVVDMLTDDLREAGGELRLATAITGIERAADGFTVATTTGSVACRSLVVASGGKSIPKMGATGFGYEIAERFGLALQPTRPGLVPLTLDPAQLERLAPLAGVAVEGRVSHGKTRFEEGLLFTHRGLSGPAILQISSYWREGDEITLALAPHTDIFARLRDMRAAHGRQAPATALATLLPKRLAQLIAEREAGPANLADLSDKALRRIDEAVNGWRLKPTGSEGYRTAEVTLGGVDTAGLDSRTMEARTVPGLFFIGEVVDVTGWLGGYNFQWAWSSGWVAGQVA
;
A
#
# COMPACT_ATOMS: atom_id res chain seq x y z
N MET A 1 -4.68 -18.67 2.28
CA MET A 1 -3.58 -18.97 3.21
C MET A 1 -4.07 -19.66 4.49
N CYS A 2 -4.75 -18.96 5.42
CA CYS A 2 -5.20 -19.56 6.70
C CYS A 2 -5.96 -20.88 6.55
N ALA A 3 -6.97 -20.90 5.68
CA ALA A 3 -7.78 -22.10 5.45
C ALA A 3 -6.98 -23.30 4.91
N ILE A 4 -5.97 -23.04 4.07
CA ILE A 4 -5.08 -24.09 3.53
C ILE A 4 -4.28 -24.72 4.67
N GLU A 5 -3.67 -23.90 5.52
CA GLU A 5 -2.82 -24.39 6.60
C GLU A 5 -3.62 -25.10 7.70
N ALA A 6 -4.82 -24.61 8.02
CA ALA A 6 -5.74 -25.31 8.92
C ALA A 6 -6.20 -26.66 8.32
N GLY A 7 -6.53 -26.71 7.03
CA GLY A 7 -6.88 -27.95 6.32
C GLY A 7 -5.74 -28.97 6.34
N ARG A 8 -4.49 -28.52 6.09
CA ARG A 8 -3.29 -29.37 6.18
C ARG A 8 -3.04 -29.97 7.56
N ARG A 9 -3.57 -29.36 8.62
CA ARG A 9 -3.56 -29.90 9.99
C ARG A 9 -4.72 -30.88 10.27
N GLY A 10 -5.50 -31.24 9.25
CA GLY A 10 -6.66 -32.13 9.37
C GLY A 10 -7.92 -31.43 9.92
N ARG A 11 -7.98 -30.09 9.92
CA ARG A 11 -9.21 -29.38 10.29
C ARG A 11 -10.19 -29.38 9.13
N ARG A 12 -11.48 -29.47 9.45
CA ARG A 12 -12.55 -29.19 8.48
C ARG A 12 -12.76 -27.68 8.42
N VAL A 13 -12.57 -27.09 7.24
CA VAL A 13 -12.58 -25.64 7.05
C VAL A 13 -13.55 -25.27 5.95
N VAL A 14 -14.31 -24.20 6.16
CA VAL A 14 -15.11 -23.53 5.14
C VAL A 14 -14.71 -22.07 5.06
N VAL A 15 -14.49 -21.57 3.84
CA VAL A 15 -14.24 -20.16 3.53
C VAL A 15 -15.52 -19.58 2.94
N LEU A 16 -16.00 -18.48 3.51
CA LEU A 16 -17.21 -17.78 3.08
C LEU A 16 -16.81 -16.44 2.45
N ASP A 17 -17.31 -16.16 1.26
CA ASP A 17 -17.15 -14.86 0.62
C ASP A 17 -18.45 -14.43 -0.09
N HIS A 18 -18.80 -13.16 0.05
CA HIS A 18 -19.96 -12.56 -0.61
C HIS A 18 -19.70 -12.29 -2.11
N ALA A 19 -18.42 -12.22 -2.52
CA ALA A 19 -18.04 -12.01 -3.91
C ALA A 19 -18.33 -13.25 -4.77
N ARG A 20 -18.51 -13.04 -6.08
CA ARG A 20 -18.76 -14.13 -7.05
C ARG A 20 -17.49 -14.89 -7.42
N ALA A 21 -16.32 -14.33 -7.15
CA ALA A 21 -15.01 -14.90 -7.46
C ALA A 21 -14.05 -14.63 -6.29
N PRO A 22 -13.12 -15.55 -5.97
CA PRO A 22 -12.16 -15.37 -4.90
C PRO A 22 -11.02 -14.45 -5.34
N GLY A 23 -10.38 -13.78 -4.37
CA GLY A 23 -9.12 -13.09 -4.61
C GLY A 23 -9.21 -11.91 -5.57
N GLU A 24 -10.35 -11.20 -5.63
CA GLU A 24 -10.54 -10.08 -6.55
C GLU A 24 -9.48 -8.97 -6.41
N LYS A 25 -9.01 -8.65 -5.19
CA LYS A 25 -7.88 -7.74 -4.98
C LYS A 25 -6.55 -8.31 -5.52
N ILE A 26 -6.28 -9.61 -5.33
CA ILE A 26 -5.10 -10.27 -5.91
C ILE A 26 -5.13 -10.11 -7.44
N ARG A 27 -6.29 -10.39 -8.06
CA ARG A 27 -6.48 -10.35 -9.51
C ARG A 27 -6.14 -9.00 -10.15
N ILE A 28 -6.43 -7.89 -9.48
CA ILE A 28 -6.16 -6.54 -10.00
C ILE A 28 -4.83 -5.94 -9.52
N SER A 29 -4.22 -6.54 -8.49
CA SER A 29 -2.99 -6.02 -7.89
C SER A 29 -1.79 -6.04 -8.84
N GLY A 30 -0.85 -5.11 -8.64
CA GLY A 30 0.36 -5.03 -9.46
C GLY A 30 0.08 -4.87 -10.96
N GLY A 31 -1.00 -4.17 -11.32
CA GLY A 31 -1.43 -4.05 -12.73
C GLY A 31 -1.90 -5.37 -13.34
N GLY A 32 -2.45 -6.28 -12.53
CA GLY A 32 -2.88 -7.61 -12.95
C GLY A 32 -1.78 -8.67 -12.98
N ARG A 33 -0.58 -8.34 -12.49
CA ARG A 33 0.59 -9.25 -12.37
C ARG A 33 0.90 -9.69 -10.96
N CYS A 34 0.19 -9.15 -9.95
CA CYS A 34 0.38 -9.42 -8.53
C CYS A 34 1.81 -9.16 -8.03
N ASN A 35 2.01 -8.03 -7.35
CA ASN A 35 3.23 -7.80 -6.56
C ASN A 35 3.14 -8.62 -5.26
N PHE A 36 3.40 -9.93 -5.34
CA PHE A 36 2.93 -10.90 -4.36
C PHE A 36 3.72 -10.91 -3.05
N THR A 37 4.94 -10.38 -3.02
CA THR A 37 5.74 -10.18 -1.81
C THR A 37 6.87 -9.18 -2.06
N ASN A 38 7.64 -8.86 -1.03
CA ASN A 38 8.90 -8.14 -1.15
C ASN A 38 10.04 -8.96 -0.53
N ARG A 39 11.18 -9.06 -1.22
CA ARG A 39 12.37 -9.77 -0.73
C ARG A 39 12.83 -9.24 0.63
N ASP A 40 12.67 -7.94 0.87
CA ASP A 40 13.14 -7.24 2.05
C ASP A 40 12.04 -7.02 3.10
N ALA A 41 10.93 -7.76 3.01
CA ALA A 41 9.81 -7.67 3.94
C ALA A 41 10.25 -7.91 5.40
N GLY A 42 10.26 -6.84 6.19
CA GLY A 42 10.56 -6.87 7.60
C GLY A 42 9.71 -5.87 8.40
N PRO A 43 9.77 -5.92 9.74
CA PRO A 43 8.90 -5.15 10.62
C PRO A 43 8.92 -3.63 10.38
N ARG A 44 10.06 -3.08 9.95
CA ARG A 44 10.22 -1.65 9.64
C ARG A 44 9.33 -1.16 8.49
N ASN A 45 8.85 -2.06 7.65
CA ASN A 45 8.06 -1.75 6.46
C ASN A 45 6.55 -1.71 6.76
N TYR A 46 6.15 -1.80 8.03
CA TYR A 46 4.77 -1.83 8.45
C TYR A 46 4.49 -0.72 9.47
N LEU A 47 3.36 -0.04 9.30
CA LEU A 47 2.80 0.93 10.22
C LEU A 47 1.76 0.24 11.11
N SER A 48 1.83 0.51 12.40
CA SER A 48 0.88 0.02 13.42
C SER A 48 1.03 0.89 14.67
N ALA A 49 -0.03 1.01 15.47
CA ALA A 49 0.06 1.55 16.84
C ALA A 49 0.96 0.69 17.74
N ASN A 50 1.18 -0.59 17.39
CA ASN A 50 2.13 -1.50 18.03
C ASN A 50 3.21 -1.96 17.03
N PRO A 51 4.34 -1.25 16.92
CA PRO A 51 5.41 -1.56 15.95
C PRO A 51 5.99 -2.98 16.08
N GLY A 52 5.85 -3.61 17.25
CA GLY A 52 6.36 -4.95 17.52
C GLY A 52 5.43 -6.08 17.08
N PHE A 53 4.15 -5.80 16.78
CA PHE A 53 3.12 -6.83 16.61
C PHE A 53 3.44 -7.80 15.46
N ALA A 54 3.82 -7.27 14.30
CA ALA A 54 4.04 -8.08 13.10
C ALA A 54 5.31 -8.95 13.14
N ILE A 55 6.24 -8.70 14.08
CA ILE A 55 7.57 -9.35 14.14
C ILE A 55 7.44 -10.87 14.16
N SER A 56 6.57 -11.39 15.04
CA SER A 56 6.39 -12.82 15.25
C SER A 56 5.91 -13.52 13.97
N ALA A 57 4.89 -12.98 13.32
CA ALA A 57 4.33 -13.57 12.10
C ALA A 57 5.31 -13.51 10.92
N LEU A 58 5.94 -12.36 10.69
CA LEU A 58 6.89 -12.17 9.58
C LEU A 58 8.15 -13.04 9.73
N LYS A 59 8.56 -13.39 10.96
CA LYS A 59 9.69 -14.30 11.19
C LYS A 59 9.32 -15.78 10.95
N ARG A 60 8.06 -16.15 11.18
CA ARG A 60 7.60 -17.55 11.07
C ARG A 60 7.17 -17.92 9.65
N TYR A 61 6.72 -16.93 8.88
CA TYR A 61 6.40 -17.10 7.48
C TYR A 61 6.96 -15.91 6.68
N ARG A 62 8.09 -16.13 6.04
CA ARG A 62 8.90 -15.10 5.35
C ARG A 62 8.53 -15.02 3.88
N ALA A 63 9.07 -14.02 3.19
CA ALA A 63 8.94 -13.89 1.74
C ALA A 63 9.42 -15.14 1.01
N GLN A 64 10.54 -15.72 1.45
CA GLN A 64 11.12 -16.95 0.88
C GLN A 64 10.17 -18.14 0.96
N ASP A 65 9.37 -18.23 2.03
CA ASP A 65 8.43 -19.33 2.23
C ASP A 65 7.22 -19.24 1.27
N PHE A 66 6.85 -18.02 0.85
CA PHE A 66 5.83 -17.82 -0.20
C PHE A 66 6.41 -17.98 -1.62
N ILE A 67 7.63 -17.49 -1.86
CA ILE A 67 8.37 -17.70 -3.12
C ILE A 67 8.49 -19.19 -3.41
N ALA A 68 8.85 -20.00 -2.42
CA ALA A 68 8.91 -21.46 -2.56
C ALA A 68 7.57 -22.13 -2.89
N ARG A 69 6.42 -21.47 -2.65
CA ARG A 69 5.11 -21.95 -3.11
C ARG A 69 4.87 -21.60 -4.58
N ILE A 70 5.19 -20.36 -4.96
CA ILE A 70 5.14 -19.89 -6.34
C ILE A 70 6.02 -20.77 -7.24
N ASP A 71 7.26 -21.07 -6.82
CA ASP A 71 8.20 -21.94 -7.54
C ASP A 71 7.68 -23.37 -7.68
N ARG A 72 7.16 -23.97 -6.60
CA ARG A 72 6.59 -25.33 -6.64
C ARG A 72 5.39 -25.44 -7.55
N ARG A 73 4.63 -24.35 -7.71
CA ARG A 73 3.50 -24.29 -8.64
C ARG A 73 3.93 -24.05 -10.09
N GLY A 74 5.21 -23.73 -10.32
CA GLY A 74 5.73 -23.41 -11.66
C GLY A 74 5.25 -22.04 -12.18
N ILE A 75 4.93 -21.11 -11.30
CA ILE A 75 4.54 -19.75 -11.68
C ILE A 75 5.82 -18.92 -11.87
N ALA A 76 6.10 -18.49 -13.10
CA ALA A 76 7.24 -17.65 -13.40
C ALA A 76 7.09 -16.24 -12.79
N TRP A 77 8.19 -15.70 -12.27
CA TRP A 77 8.24 -14.39 -11.61
C TRP A 77 9.60 -13.73 -11.78
N HIS A 78 9.62 -12.41 -11.63
CA HIS A 78 10.83 -11.60 -11.60
C HIS A 78 10.80 -10.56 -10.48
N GLU A 79 11.98 -10.11 -10.08
CA GLU A 79 12.15 -8.91 -9.27
C GLU A 79 12.12 -7.67 -10.16
N LYS A 80 11.34 -6.66 -9.77
CA LYS A 80 11.33 -5.35 -10.42
C LYS A 80 12.36 -4.43 -9.73
N THR A 81 11.91 -3.38 -9.07
CA THR A 81 12.75 -2.47 -8.29
C THR A 81 12.50 -2.70 -6.80
N LEU A 82 13.47 -2.34 -5.95
CA LEU A 82 13.29 -2.31 -4.49
C LEU A 82 12.73 -3.61 -3.89
N GLY A 83 13.19 -4.77 -4.39
CA GLY A 83 12.79 -6.09 -3.89
C GLY A 83 11.37 -6.54 -4.22
N GLN A 84 10.63 -5.78 -5.06
CA GLN A 84 9.24 -6.09 -5.42
C GLN A 84 9.17 -7.30 -6.35
N LEU A 85 8.41 -8.34 -5.98
CA LEU A 85 8.32 -9.57 -6.78
C LEU A 85 6.97 -9.69 -7.47
N PHE A 86 7.00 -9.82 -8.79
CA PHE A 86 5.80 -9.88 -9.64
C PHE A 86 5.73 -11.19 -10.41
N CYS A 87 4.53 -11.70 -10.65
CA CYS A 87 4.36 -12.77 -11.64
C CYS A 87 4.66 -12.22 -13.05
N ASP A 88 5.25 -13.06 -13.90
CA ASP A 88 5.44 -12.74 -15.31
C ASP A 88 4.11 -12.73 -16.06
N GLY A 89 3.26 -13.70 -15.70
CA GLY A 89 1.92 -13.87 -16.22
C GLY A 89 0.84 -13.16 -15.40
N SER A 90 -0.37 -13.72 -15.44
CA SER A 90 -1.54 -13.13 -14.78
C SER A 90 -1.53 -13.42 -13.28
N ALA A 91 -1.93 -12.43 -12.48
CA ALA A 91 -2.26 -12.57 -11.06
C ALA A 91 -3.26 -13.69 -10.77
N ARG A 92 -4.08 -14.09 -11.75
CA ARG A 92 -4.98 -15.25 -11.63
C ARG A 92 -4.23 -16.53 -11.28
N GLN A 93 -2.98 -16.71 -11.73
CA GLN A 93 -2.18 -17.88 -11.39
C GLN A 93 -1.99 -18.03 -9.87
N VAL A 94 -1.86 -16.90 -9.14
CA VAL A 94 -1.78 -16.91 -7.67
C VAL A 94 -3.13 -17.25 -7.04
N VAL A 95 -4.24 -16.75 -7.59
CA VAL A 95 -5.58 -17.10 -7.13
C VAL A 95 -5.86 -18.60 -7.33
N ASP A 96 -5.56 -19.12 -8.52
CA ASP A 96 -5.75 -20.53 -8.88
C ASP A 96 -4.87 -21.44 -8.01
N MET A 97 -3.61 -21.06 -7.78
CA MET A 97 -2.74 -21.76 -6.83
C MET A 97 -3.38 -21.84 -5.43
N LEU A 98 -3.92 -20.73 -4.91
CA LEU A 98 -4.49 -20.69 -3.57
C LEU A 98 -5.81 -21.49 -3.45
N THR A 99 -6.65 -21.48 -4.48
CA THR A 99 -7.91 -22.23 -4.49
C THR A 99 -7.69 -23.72 -4.71
N ASP A 100 -6.70 -24.11 -5.52
CA ASP A 100 -6.29 -25.50 -5.67
C ASP A 100 -5.66 -26.03 -4.39
N ASP A 101 -4.72 -25.29 -3.77
CA ASP A 101 -4.13 -25.63 -2.47
C ASP A 101 -5.21 -25.82 -1.39
N LEU A 102 -6.28 -25.01 -1.42
CA LEU A 102 -7.40 -25.14 -0.47
C LEU A 102 -8.17 -26.45 -0.70
N ARG A 103 -8.46 -26.77 -1.97
CA ARG A 103 -9.15 -28.01 -2.35
C ARG A 103 -8.35 -29.24 -1.98
N GLU A 104 -7.04 -29.23 -2.25
CA GLU A 104 -6.10 -30.30 -1.88
C GLU A 104 -6.02 -30.48 -0.36
N ALA A 105 -6.12 -29.39 0.41
CA ALA A 105 -6.19 -29.43 1.87
C ALA A 105 -7.56 -29.85 2.42
N GLY A 106 -8.53 -30.21 1.57
CA GLY A 106 -9.89 -30.61 1.96
C GLY A 106 -10.78 -29.46 2.44
N GLY A 107 -10.39 -28.21 2.16
CA GLY A 107 -11.18 -27.03 2.53
C GLY A 107 -12.30 -26.75 1.53
N GLU A 108 -13.41 -26.23 2.05
CA GLU A 108 -14.56 -25.82 1.26
C GLU A 108 -14.53 -24.31 1.00
N LEU A 109 -14.93 -23.88 -0.21
CA LEU A 109 -15.07 -22.47 -0.58
C LEU A 109 -16.51 -22.20 -1.04
N ARG A 110 -17.23 -21.34 -0.31
CA ARG A 110 -18.59 -20.89 -0.64
C ARG A 110 -18.57 -19.41 -1.00
N LEU A 111 -18.71 -19.14 -2.29
CA LEU A 111 -18.78 -17.80 -2.88
C LEU A 111 -20.23 -17.33 -2.95
N ALA A 112 -20.45 -16.05 -3.29
CA ALA A 112 -21.77 -15.43 -3.34
C ALA A 112 -22.62 -15.69 -2.08
N THR A 113 -21.95 -15.81 -0.93
CA THR A 113 -22.54 -16.19 0.35
C THR A 113 -22.33 -15.04 1.33
N ALA A 114 -23.38 -14.24 1.55
CA ALA A 114 -23.31 -13.13 2.49
C ALA A 114 -23.55 -13.63 3.91
N ILE A 115 -22.75 -13.13 4.85
CA ILE A 115 -22.94 -13.37 6.29
C ILE A 115 -23.96 -12.36 6.80
N THR A 116 -25.00 -12.84 7.46
CA THR A 116 -26.12 -12.03 7.98
C THR A 116 -26.11 -11.92 9.50
N GLY A 117 -25.42 -12.83 10.19
CA GLY A 117 -25.31 -12.82 11.65
C GLY A 117 -24.16 -13.67 12.14
N ILE A 118 -23.57 -13.26 13.26
CA ILE A 118 -22.55 -14.01 13.99
C ILE A 118 -22.91 -13.94 15.47
N GLU A 119 -23.02 -15.11 16.09
CA GLU A 119 -23.35 -15.27 17.50
C GLU A 119 -22.36 -16.22 18.17
N ARG A 120 -22.10 -15.97 19.46
CA ARG A 120 -21.30 -16.89 20.27
C ARG A 120 -22.17 -18.06 20.72
N ALA A 121 -21.64 -19.27 20.61
CA ALA A 121 -22.27 -20.50 21.08
C ALA A 121 -21.47 -21.08 22.26
N ALA A 122 -22.00 -22.14 22.88
CA ALA A 122 -21.34 -22.81 24.01
C ALA A 122 -19.96 -23.39 23.65
N ASP A 123 -19.81 -23.95 22.44
CA ASP A 123 -18.55 -24.49 21.88
C ASP A 123 -18.18 -23.78 20.56
N GLY A 124 -18.04 -22.45 20.60
CA GLY A 124 -17.57 -21.62 19.48
C GLY A 124 -18.57 -20.57 18.99
N PHE A 125 -18.92 -20.62 17.71
CA PHE A 125 -19.71 -19.62 17.00
C PHE A 125 -20.75 -20.24 16.08
N THR A 126 -21.85 -19.52 15.89
CA THR A 126 -22.83 -19.76 14.84
C THR A 126 -22.79 -18.58 13.86
N VAL A 127 -22.58 -18.88 12.58
CA VAL A 127 -22.53 -17.91 11.49
C VAL A 127 -23.75 -18.13 10.60
N ALA A 128 -24.70 -17.19 10.64
CA ALA A 128 -25.85 -17.18 9.75
C ALA A 128 -25.44 -16.61 8.38
N THR A 129 -25.83 -17.28 7.30
CA THR A 129 -25.56 -16.84 5.92
C THR A 129 -26.83 -16.86 5.08
N THR A 130 -26.77 -16.26 3.89
CA THR A 130 -27.84 -16.33 2.88
C THR A 130 -28.14 -17.76 2.40
N THR A 131 -27.26 -18.72 2.69
CA THR A 131 -27.40 -20.14 2.29
C THR A 131 -27.59 -21.09 3.47
N GLY A 132 -27.86 -20.56 4.66
CA GLY A 132 -28.01 -21.33 5.90
C GLY A 132 -26.89 -21.07 6.91
N SER A 133 -27.03 -21.66 8.11
CA SER A 133 -26.09 -21.42 9.22
C SER A 133 -24.94 -22.42 9.22
N VAL A 134 -23.77 -21.95 9.66
CA VAL A 134 -22.57 -22.76 9.88
C VAL A 134 -22.14 -22.63 11.34
N ALA A 135 -21.94 -23.76 12.03
CA ALA A 135 -21.34 -23.78 13.35
C ALA A 135 -19.83 -24.05 13.24
N CYS A 136 -19.01 -23.33 14.01
CA CYS A 136 -17.57 -23.54 14.06
C CYS A 136 -17.01 -23.30 15.46
N ARG A 137 -15.90 -23.97 15.79
CA ARG A 137 -15.15 -23.71 17.03
C ARG A 137 -14.28 -22.45 16.93
N SER A 138 -13.68 -22.26 15.75
CA SER A 138 -12.82 -21.14 15.43
C SER A 138 -13.46 -20.30 14.32
N LEU A 139 -13.50 -18.99 14.51
CA LEU A 139 -13.94 -18.00 13.54
C LEU A 139 -12.78 -17.09 13.18
N VAL A 140 -12.37 -17.09 11.91
CA VAL A 140 -11.29 -16.24 11.41
C VAL A 140 -11.85 -15.12 10.55
N VAL A 141 -11.70 -13.88 10.99
CA VAL A 141 -12.10 -12.68 10.24
C VAL A 141 -10.96 -12.26 9.32
N ALA A 142 -11.19 -12.39 8.02
CA ALA A 142 -10.22 -12.10 6.96
C ALA A 142 -10.84 -11.24 5.83
N SER A 143 -11.78 -10.36 6.18
CA SER A 143 -12.60 -9.59 5.23
C SER A 143 -11.90 -8.36 4.60
N GLY A 144 -10.63 -8.12 4.96
CA GLY A 144 -9.84 -7.02 4.40
C GLY A 144 -10.23 -5.65 4.95
N GLY A 145 -9.84 -4.59 4.23
CA GLY A 145 -10.15 -3.21 4.58
C GLY A 145 -11.21 -2.53 3.70
N LYS A 146 -11.28 -1.20 3.76
CA LYS A 146 -12.27 -0.35 3.06
C LYS A 146 -11.88 0.04 1.63
N SER A 147 -10.63 -0.22 1.22
CA SER A 147 -10.12 0.21 -0.08
C SER A 147 -10.77 -0.53 -1.26
N ILE A 148 -11.11 0.23 -2.30
CA ILE A 148 -11.77 -0.19 -3.54
C ILE A 148 -13.16 -0.84 -3.31
N PRO A 149 -14.17 -0.10 -2.80
CA PRO A 149 -15.51 -0.65 -2.49
C PRO A 149 -16.22 -1.31 -3.67
N LYS A 150 -15.96 -0.85 -4.91
CA LYS A 150 -16.51 -1.46 -6.13
C LYS A 150 -16.13 -2.93 -6.31
N MET A 151 -15.09 -3.41 -5.60
CA MET A 151 -14.63 -4.80 -5.62
C MET A 151 -15.16 -5.62 -4.44
N GLY A 152 -16.14 -5.10 -3.68
CA GLY A 152 -16.72 -5.79 -2.51
C GLY A 152 -16.04 -5.49 -1.18
N ALA A 153 -15.14 -4.50 -1.13
CA ALA A 153 -14.55 -4.06 0.14
C ALA A 153 -15.62 -3.41 1.04
N THR A 154 -15.69 -3.84 2.30
CA THR A 154 -16.67 -3.38 3.29
C THR A 154 -16.01 -3.14 4.65
N GLY A 155 -16.75 -2.51 5.57
CA GLY A 155 -16.32 -2.35 6.97
C GLY A 155 -16.59 -3.57 7.86
N PHE A 156 -17.03 -4.70 7.29
CA PHE A 156 -17.61 -5.82 8.03
C PHE A 156 -16.71 -6.39 9.12
N GLY A 157 -15.39 -6.49 8.87
CA GLY A 157 -14.46 -6.98 9.88
C GLY A 157 -14.35 -6.09 11.12
N TYR A 158 -14.51 -4.77 10.94
CA TYR A 158 -14.51 -3.81 12.03
C TYR A 158 -15.80 -3.89 12.85
N GLU A 159 -16.94 -4.06 12.19
CA GLU A 159 -18.23 -4.27 12.84
C GLU A 159 -18.23 -5.53 13.72
N ILE A 160 -17.56 -6.60 13.26
CA ILE A 160 -17.37 -7.82 14.07
C ILE A 160 -16.51 -7.50 15.29
N ALA A 161 -15.38 -6.82 15.11
CA ALA A 161 -14.49 -6.47 16.21
C ALA A 161 -15.22 -5.66 17.30
N GLU A 162 -15.96 -4.62 16.92
CA GLU A 162 -16.76 -3.81 17.84
C GLU A 162 -17.83 -4.63 18.57
N ARG A 163 -18.56 -5.49 17.84
CA ARG A 163 -19.57 -6.39 18.43
C ARG A 163 -18.99 -7.29 19.52
N PHE A 164 -17.76 -7.75 19.33
CA PHE A 164 -17.04 -8.60 20.29
C PHE A 164 -16.20 -7.81 21.29
N GLY A 165 -16.33 -6.47 21.32
CA GLY A 165 -15.69 -5.61 22.31
C GLY A 165 -14.19 -5.37 22.08
N LEU A 166 -13.69 -5.59 20.86
CA LEU A 166 -12.31 -5.24 20.50
C LEU A 166 -12.24 -3.76 20.09
N ALA A 167 -11.16 -3.09 20.49
CA ALA A 167 -10.89 -1.72 20.08
C ALA A 167 -10.49 -1.64 18.60
N LEU A 168 -10.73 -0.47 17.99
CA LEU A 168 -10.30 -0.14 16.64
C LEU A 168 -9.38 1.08 16.65
N GLN A 169 -8.30 1.00 15.87
CA GLN A 169 -7.51 2.15 15.48
C GLN A 169 -8.21 2.89 14.33
N PRO A 170 -8.28 4.24 14.34
CA PRO A 170 -9.01 5.00 13.35
C PRO A 170 -8.58 4.68 11.91
N THR A 171 -9.53 4.22 11.09
CA THR A 171 -9.23 3.81 9.73
C THR A 171 -9.10 5.00 8.79
N ARG A 172 -8.11 4.99 7.90
CA ARG A 172 -8.01 5.99 6.81
C ARG A 172 -7.46 5.41 5.50
N PRO A 173 -7.70 6.08 4.36
CA PRO A 173 -7.09 5.69 3.08
C PRO A 173 -5.56 5.75 3.15
N GLY A 174 -4.89 4.74 2.61
CA GLY A 174 -3.44 4.63 2.53
C GLY A 174 -2.96 4.21 1.16
N LEU A 175 -1.68 4.51 0.86
CA LEU A 175 -1.13 4.31 -0.48
C LEU A 175 -2.07 4.92 -1.53
N VAL A 176 -2.36 6.20 -1.36
CA VAL A 176 -3.41 6.93 -2.05
C VAL A 176 -2.85 8.21 -2.68
N PRO A 177 -3.29 8.60 -3.90
CA PRO A 177 -2.92 9.88 -4.45
C PRO A 177 -3.41 11.05 -3.58
N LEU A 178 -2.65 12.14 -3.59
CA LEU A 178 -2.93 13.34 -2.80
C LEU A 178 -3.51 14.43 -3.69
N THR A 179 -4.55 15.12 -3.20
CA THR A 179 -5.23 16.20 -3.95
C THR A 179 -4.65 17.55 -3.60
N LEU A 180 -4.69 18.48 -4.56
CA LEU A 180 -4.25 19.86 -4.38
C LEU A 180 -5.45 20.83 -4.45
N ASP A 181 -5.29 22.05 -3.96
CA ASP A 181 -6.33 23.07 -4.08
C ASP A 181 -6.44 23.59 -5.53
N PRO A 182 -7.58 24.22 -5.92
CA PRO A 182 -7.78 24.69 -7.30
C PRO A 182 -6.71 25.67 -7.81
N ALA A 183 -6.19 26.56 -6.96
CA ALA A 183 -5.17 27.52 -7.37
C ALA A 183 -3.82 26.83 -7.61
N GLN A 184 -3.47 25.83 -6.80
CA GLN A 184 -2.32 24.96 -7.07
C GLN A 184 -2.53 24.14 -8.35
N LEU A 185 -3.71 23.57 -8.57
CA LEU A 185 -4.00 22.79 -9.77
C LEU A 185 -3.92 23.62 -11.04
N GLU A 186 -4.41 24.86 -11.04
CA GLU A 186 -4.28 25.78 -12.17
C GLU A 186 -2.81 26.02 -12.51
N ARG A 187 -1.99 26.30 -11.48
CA ARG A 187 -0.55 26.51 -11.65
C ARG A 187 0.19 25.27 -12.14
N LEU A 188 -0.28 24.07 -11.78
CA LEU A 188 0.37 22.80 -12.11
C LEU A 188 -0.29 22.06 -13.27
N ALA A 189 -1.37 22.61 -13.85
CA ALA A 189 -2.04 22.05 -15.02
C ALA A 189 -1.06 21.77 -16.19
N PRO A 190 -0.08 22.66 -16.47
CA PRO A 190 0.95 22.39 -17.48
C PRO A 190 1.87 21.21 -17.16
N LEU A 191 1.77 20.58 -15.98
CA LEU A 191 2.55 19.39 -15.60
C LEU A 191 1.72 18.10 -15.60
N ALA A 192 0.41 18.13 -15.83
CA ALA A 192 -0.39 16.91 -15.84
C ALA A 192 0.20 15.85 -16.80
N GLY A 193 0.42 14.64 -16.28
CA GLY A 193 1.05 13.52 -16.98
C GLY A 193 2.58 13.52 -16.94
N VAL A 194 3.24 14.55 -16.39
CA VAL A 194 4.69 14.54 -16.19
C VAL A 194 5.04 13.62 -15.03
N ALA A 195 5.95 12.69 -15.30
CA ALA A 195 6.56 11.83 -14.30
C ALA A 195 8.04 12.19 -14.12
N VAL A 196 8.55 12.03 -12.91
CA VAL A 196 9.96 12.24 -12.56
C VAL A 196 10.34 11.29 -11.43
N GLU A 197 11.54 10.72 -11.47
CA GLU A 197 12.10 10.01 -10.31
C GLU A 197 12.56 11.07 -9.29
N GLY A 198 11.98 11.04 -8.10
CA GLY A 198 12.21 12.07 -7.11
C GLY A 198 12.07 11.56 -5.68
N ARG A 199 12.40 12.42 -4.73
CA ARG A 199 12.22 12.18 -3.31
C ARG A 199 10.99 12.92 -2.82
N VAL A 200 10.12 12.26 -2.08
CA VAL A 200 9.03 12.90 -1.34
C VAL A 200 9.25 12.68 0.15
N SER A 201 9.13 13.76 0.94
CA SER A 201 9.38 13.73 2.38
C SER A 201 8.24 14.36 3.19
N HIS A 202 8.00 13.80 4.37
CA HIS A 202 7.11 14.32 5.41
C HIS A 202 7.78 14.06 6.78
N GLY A 203 8.09 15.13 7.50
CA GLY A 203 8.90 15.06 8.71
C GLY A 203 10.25 14.37 8.44
N LYS A 204 10.53 13.27 9.16
CA LYS A 204 11.75 12.46 8.99
C LYS A 204 11.61 11.34 7.95
N THR A 205 10.39 11.07 7.50
CA THR A 205 10.10 9.99 6.54
C THR A 205 10.31 10.50 5.13
N ARG A 206 10.95 9.67 4.29
CA ARG A 206 11.17 9.98 2.87
C ARG A 206 11.15 8.72 2.02
N PHE A 207 10.69 8.87 0.78
CA PHE A 207 10.69 7.83 -0.24
C PHE A 207 11.23 8.38 -1.55
N GLU A 208 12.09 7.62 -2.22
CA GLU A 208 12.71 7.95 -3.51
C GLU A 208 12.20 6.97 -4.56
N GLU A 209 11.35 7.47 -5.46
CA GLU A 209 10.68 6.66 -6.48
C GLU A 209 9.97 7.61 -7.47
N GLY A 210 9.24 7.05 -8.45
CA GLY A 210 8.45 7.82 -9.39
C GLY A 210 7.40 8.71 -8.71
N LEU A 211 7.39 9.99 -9.09
CA LEU A 211 6.38 10.99 -8.78
C LEU A 211 5.63 11.36 -10.06
N LEU A 212 4.30 11.48 -9.98
CA LEU A 212 3.43 11.80 -11.11
C LEU A 212 2.54 13.01 -10.77
N PHE A 213 2.57 14.03 -11.62
CA PHE A 213 1.61 15.12 -11.59
C PHE A 213 0.33 14.72 -12.33
N THR A 214 -0.84 14.93 -11.72
CA THR A 214 -2.15 14.57 -12.28
C THR A 214 -3.08 15.77 -12.33
N HIS A 215 -4.23 15.62 -13.01
CA HIS A 215 -5.27 16.64 -13.02
C HIS A 215 -5.91 16.90 -11.64
N ARG A 216 -5.74 15.99 -10.68
CA ARG A 216 -6.32 16.11 -9.33
C ARG A 216 -5.29 16.44 -8.26
N GLY A 217 -4.00 16.33 -8.57
CA GLY A 217 -2.92 16.58 -7.63
C GLY A 217 -1.69 15.72 -7.95
N LEU A 218 -1.27 14.91 -6.99
CA LEU A 218 -0.02 14.15 -7.04
C LEU A 218 -0.28 12.65 -6.87
N SER A 219 0.46 11.84 -7.61
CA SER A 219 0.42 10.38 -7.58
C SER A 219 1.83 9.82 -7.85
N GLY A 220 1.92 8.53 -8.17
CA GLY A 220 3.17 7.81 -8.36
C GLY A 220 3.66 7.18 -7.05
N PRO A 221 4.49 6.13 -7.13
CA PRO A 221 4.91 5.33 -5.97
C PRO A 221 5.41 6.16 -4.78
N ALA A 222 6.21 7.22 -4.98
CA ALA A 222 6.71 8.04 -3.89
C ALA A 222 5.58 8.79 -3.14
N ILE A 223 4.57 9.27 -3.86
CA ILE A 223 3.39 9.91 -3.27
C ILE A 223 2.51 8.89 -2.55
N LEU A 224 2.29 7.71 -3.17
CA LEU A 224 1.53 6.65 -2.51
C LEU A 224 2.21 6.27 -1.19
N GLN A 225 3.52 6.05 -1.18
CA GLN A 225 4.27 5.72 0.03
C GLN A 225 4.13 6.80 1.12
N ILE A 226 4.35 8.08 0.78
CA ILE A 226 4.30 9.17 1.77
C ILE A 226 2.88 9.44 2.28
N SER A 227 1.83 9.14 1.51
CA SER A 227 0.43 9.36 1.90
C SER A 227 0.07 8.62 3.19
N SER A 228 0.70 7.48 3.44
CA SER A 228 0.56 6.68 4.66
C SER A 228 1.16 7.37 5.89
N TYR A 229 1.99 8.40 5.72
CA TYR A 229 2.59 9.17 6.83
C TYR A 229 1.98 10.56 6.97
N TRP A 230 1.64 11.17 5.84
CA TRP A 230 0.99 12.47 5.77
C TRP A 230 -0.40 12.51 6.44
N ARG A 231 -0.78 13.69 6.94
CA ARG A 231 -2.09 14.01 7.53
C ARG A 231 -2.63 15.31 6.96
N GLU A 232 -3.97 15.43 6.93
CA GLU A 232 -4.65 16.64 6.48
C GLU A 232 -4.15 17.88 7.23
N GLY A 233 -3.76 18.91 6.48
CA GLY A 233 -3.17 20.14 7.03
C GLY A 233 -1.64 20.18 7.01
N ASP A 234 -0.96 19.04 6.79
CA ASP A 234 0.50 18.98 6.71
C ASP A 234 1.04 19.28 5.30
N GLU A 235 2.30 19.71 5.25
CA GLU A 235 3.08 19.86 4.02
C GLU A 235 3.88 18.60 3.68
N ILE A 236 4.14 18.41 2.40
CA ILE A 236 5.17 17.49 1.88
C ILE A 236 6.25 18.30 1.16
N THR A 237 7.48 17.77 1.15
CA THR A 237 8.60 18.36 0.40
C THR A 237 9.00 17.43 -0.74
N LEU A 238 9.06 17.97 -1.94
CA LEU A 238 9.53 17.29 -3.14
C LEU A 238 10.99 17.69 -3.41
N ALA A 239 11.83 16.70 -3.68
CA ALA A 239 13.09 16.92 -4.37
C ALA A 239 13.06 16.19 -5.72
N LEU A 240 13.02 16.96 -6.80
CA LEU A 240 12.84 16.44 -8.16
C LEU A 240 14.15 15.97 -8.80
N ALA A 241 15.29 16.33 -8.21
CA ALA A 241 16.61 15.86 -8.60
C ALA A 241 17.47 15.63 -7.34
N PRO A 242 17.11 14.67 -6.48
CA PRO A 242 17.61 14.56 -5.11
C PRO A 242 19.11 14.24 -4.98
N HIS A 243 19.77 13.88 -6.08
CA HIS A 243 21.20 13.58 -6.16
C HIS A 243 21.99 14.63 -6.96
N THR A 244 21.34 15.73 -7.37
CA THR A 244 21.93 16.79 -8.18
C THR A 244 21.95 18.08 -7.38
N ASP A 245 23.15 18.66 -7.22
CA ASP A 245 23.31 20.04 -6.73
C ASP A 245 22.95 21.00 -7.87
N ILE A 246 21.69 21.46 -7.91
CA ILE A 246 21.19 22.30 -9.01
C ILE A 246 21.91 23.64 -9.02
N PHE A 247 22.21 24.20 -7.85
CA PHE A 247 22.94 25.45 -7.75
C PHE A 247 24.33 25.35 -8.41
N ALA A 248 25.11 24.34 -8.04
CA ALA A 248 26.44 24.14 -8.61
C ALA A 248 26.37 23.91 -10.13
N ARG A 249 25.45 23.06 -10.60
CA ARG A 249 25.28 22.77 -12.03
C ARG A 249 24.90 24.01 -12.82
N LEU A 250 23.93 24.80 -12.34
CA LEU A 250 23.55 26.04 -13.00
C LEU A 250 24.66 27.09 -12.97
N ARG A 251 25.47 27.15 -11.91
CA ARG A 251 26.63 28.04 -11.82
C ARG A 251 27.69 27.67 -12.88
N ASP A 252 27.95 26.38 -13.06
CA ASP A 252 28.90 25.90 -14.07
C ASP A 252 28.37 26.17 -15.49
N MET A 253 27.07 25.91 -15.73
CA MET A 253 26.42 26.23 -17.01
C MET A 253 26.39 27.74 -17.29
N ARG A 254 26.23 28.58 -16.26
CA ARG A 254 26.33 30.05 -16.40
C ARG A 254 27.72 30.47 -16.87
N ALA A 255 28.78 29.84 -16.35
CA ALA A 255 30.15 30.12 -16.74
C ALA A 255 30.46 29.67 -18.19
N ALA A 256 29.97 28.50 -18.60
CA ALA A 256 30.22 27.96 -19.93
C ALA A 256 29.29 28.54 -21.02
N HIS A 257 28.03 28.78 -20.68
CA HIS A 257 26.95 29.09 -21.62
C HIS A 257 26.03 30.21 -21.08
N GLY A 258 26.61 31.31 -20.61
CA GLY A 258 25.87 32.39 -19.95
C GLY A 258 24.69 32.98 -20.75
N ARG A 259 24.72 32.94 -22.09
CA ARG A 259 23.61 33.40 -22.95
C ARG A 259 22.44 32.39 -23.08
N GLN A 260 22.56 31.21 -22.48
CA GLN A 260 21.52 30.19 -22.49
C GLN A 260 20.40 30.58 -21.52
N ALA A 261 19.15 30.31 -21.90
CA ALA A 261 17.99 30.50 -21.02
C ALA A 261 18.00 29.46 -19.87
N PRO A 262 17.66 29.83 -18.62
CA PRO A 262 17.60 28.93 -17.47
C PRO A 262 16.71 27.69 -17.71
N ALA A 263 15.59 27.85 -18.41
CA ALA A 263 14.70 26.73 -18.76
C ALA A 263 15.41 25.68 -19.63
N THR A 264 16.24 26.12 -20.58
CA THR A 264 17.01 25.21 -21.45
C THR A 264 18.10 24.49 -20.64
N ALA A 265 18.73 25.19 -19.70
CA ALA A 265 19.72 24.61 -18.82
C ALA A 265 19.10 23.55 -17.88
N LEU A 266 18.01 23.89 -17.20
CA LEU A 266 17.27 22.96 -16.34
C LEU A 266 16.71 21.76 -17.10
N ALA A 267 16.33 21.91 -18.37
CA ALA A 267 15.81 20.80 -19.17
C ALA A 267 16.87 19.71 -19.46
N THR A 268 18.14 19.96 -19.17
CA THR A 268 19.20 18.93 -19.19
C THR A 268 19.21 18.07 -17.92
N LEU A 269 18.54 18.51 -16.85
CA LEU A 269 18.51 17.89 -15.53
C LEU A 269 17.11 17.37 -15.15
N LEU A 270 16.05 17.94 -15.73
CA LEU A 270 14.66 17.68 -15.41
C LEU A 270 13.81 17.51 -16.68
N PRO A 271 12.62 16.88 -16.59
CA PRO A 271 11.66 16.89 -17.68
C PRO A 271 11.37 18.32 -18.17
N LYS A 272 11.34 18.50 -19.49
CA LYS A 272 11.23 19.83 -20.14
C LYS A 272 10.11 20.71 -19.58
N ARG A 273 8.92 20.14 -19.33
CA ARG A 273 7.76 20.87 -18.79
C ARG A 273 8.00 21.36 -17.35
N LEU A 274 8.67 20.56 -16.52
CA LEU A 274 9.08 20.95 -15.17
C LEU A 274 10.13 22.05 -15.20
N ALA A 275 11.17 21.86 -16.02
CA ALA A 275 12.24 22.84 -16.22
C ALA A 275 11.68 24.20 -16.66
N GLN A 276 10.74 24.21 -17.61
CA GLN A 276 10.09 25.42 -18.09
C GLN A 276 9.32 26.12 -16.98
N LEU A 277 8.42 25.41 -16.28
CA LEU A 277 7.59 26.00 -15.23
C LEU A 277 8.42 26.59 -14.09
N ILE A 278 9.47 25.89 -13.65
CA ILE A 278 10.33 26.34 -12.56
C ILE A 278 11.15 27.56 -12.99
N ALA A 279 11.75 27.53 -14.18
CA ALA A 279 12.54 28.64 -14.70
C ALA A 279 11.69 29.91 -14.90
N GLU A 280 10.52 29.79 -15.52
CA GLU A 280 9.60 30.92 -15.74
C GLU A 280 9.22 31.59 -14.42
N ARG A 281 8.94 30.78 -13.38
CA ARG A 281 8.53 31.28 -12.07
C ARG A 281 9.67 31.95 -11.30
N GLU A 282 10.85 31.35 -11.27
CA GLU A 282 11.93 31.76 -10.36
C GLU A 282 12.95 32.71 -11.00
N ALA A 283 13.03 32.71 -12.34
CA ALA A 283 13.99 33.49 -13.12
C ALA A 283 13.36 34.39 -14.20
N GLY A 284 12.13 34.11 -14.67
CA GLY A 284 11.49 34.87 -15.75
C GLY A 284 12.25 34.79 -17.08
N PRO A 285 12.03 35.74 -18.01
CA PRO A 285 12.76 35.81 -19.27
C PRO A 285 14.16 36.40 -19.07
N ALA A 286 15.09 35.58 -18.59
CA ALA A 286 16.49 35.94 -18.37
C ALA A 286 17.45 34.96 -19.08
N ASN A 287 18.71 35.36 -19.26
CA ASN A 287 19.79 34.40 -19.54
C ASN A 287 20.47 34.00 -18.22
N LEU A 288 21.18 32.88 -18.22
CA LEU A 288 21.94 32.43 -17.04
C LEU A 288 22.93 33.50 -16.54
N ALA A 289 23.59 34.22 -17.45
CA ALA A 289 24.56 35.28 -17.12
C ALA A 289 23.94 36.42 -16.31
N ASP A 290 22.63 36.64 -16.44
CA ASP A 290 21.90 37.70 -15.74
C ASP A 290 21.50 37.27 -14.32
N LEU A 291 21.60 35.97 -13.99
CA LEU A 291 21.18 35.42 -12.71
C LEU A 291 22.30 35.49 -11.68
N SER A 292 22.02 36.17 -10.57
CA SER A 292 22.85 36.12 -9.36
C SER A 292 22.88 34.73 -8.73
N ASP A 293 23.88 34.43 -7.90
CA ASP A 293 23.94 33.19 -7.11
C ASP A 293 22.70 33.03 -6.23
N LYS A 294 22.17 34.14 -5.69
CA LYS A 294 20.92 34.13 -4.93
C LYS A 294 19.74 33.65 -5.78
N ALA A 295 19.68 34.04 -7.07
CA ALA A 295 18.64 33.55 -7.98
C ALA A 295 18.82 32.06 -8.32
N LEU A 296 20.05 31.62 -8.57
CA LEU A 296 20.35 30.20 -8.80
C LEU A 296 19.97 29.33 -7.59
N ARG A 297 20.21 29.81 -6.36
CA ARG A 297 19.79 29.11 -5.13
C ARG A 297 18.28 29.03 -4.98
N ARG A 298 17.51 30.04 -5.43
CA ARG A 298 16.04 29.95 -5.44
C ARG A 298 15.55 28.88 -6.41
N ILE A 299 16.20 28.76 -7.58
CA ILE A 299 15.88 27.68 -8.53
C ILE A 299 16.20 26.31 -7.90
N ASP A 300 17.35 26.16 -7.24
CA ASP A 300 17.69 24.94 -6.52
C ASP A 300 16.65 24.58 -5.46
N GLU A 301 16.23 25.53 -4.61
CA GLU A 301 15.17 25.32 -3.63
C GLU A 301 13.82 24.97 -4.30
N ALA A 302 13.49 25.55 -5.45
CA ALA A 302 12.28 25.22 -6.21
C ALA A 302 12.33 23.83 -6.88
N VAL A 303 13.52 23.25 -7.05
CA VAL A 303 13.71 21.89 -7.59
C VAL A 303 13.79 20.86 -6.46
N ASN A 304 14.57 21.14 -5.42
CA ASN A 304 14.98 20.17 -4.40
C ASN A 304 14.40 20.43 -3.00
N GLY A 305 13.74 21.56 -2.79
CA GLY A 305 13.04 21.94 -1.55
C GLY A 305 11.58 22.32 -1.80
N TRP A 306 10.96 21.81 -2.87
CA TRP A 306 9.63 22.25 -3.27
C TRP A 306 8.56 21.76 -2.30
N ARG A 307 8.05 22.68 -1.49
CA ARG A 307 6.97 22.41 -0.53
C ARG A 307 5.59 22.54 -1.18
N LEU A 308 4.74 21.57 -0.91
CA LEU A 308 3.32 21.56 -1.29
C LEU A 308 2.49 21.16 -0.08
N LYS A 309 1.29 21.74 0.02
CA LYS A 309 0.32 21.42 1.06
C LYS A 309 -0.90 20.76 0.41
N PRO A 310 -0.97 19.42 0.37
CA PRO A 310 -2.14 18.73 -0.13
C PRO A 310 -3.39 19.08 0.66
N THR A 311 -4.52 19.18 -0.03
CA THR A 311 -5.84 19.47 0.57
C THR A 311 -6.50 18.23 1.13
N GLY A 312 -6.12 17.05 0.66
CA GLY A 312 -6.80 15.80 0.93
C GLY A 312 -6.13 14.63 0.21
N SER A 313 -6.81 13.49 0.25
CA SER A 313 -6.52 12.33 -0.58
C SER A 313 -7.69 12.01 -1.49
N GLU A 314 -7.46 11.20 -2.53
CA GLU A 314 -8.53 10.72 -3.41
C GLU A 314 -9.47 9.68 -2.76
N GLY A 315 -9.20 9.30 -1.51
CA GLY A 315 -10.07 8.45 -0.71
C GLY A 315 -10.05 6.96 -1.07
N TYR A 316 -10.93 6.19 -0.45
CA TYR A 316 -10.98 4.72 -0.58
C TYR A 316 -11.27 4.20 -1.99
N ARG A 317 -11.77 5.04 -2.90
CA ARG A 317 -12.01 4.64 -4.30
C ARG A 317 -10.72 4.38 -5.06
N THR A 318 -9.60 4.97 -4.64
CA THR A 318 -8.30 4.85 -5.32
C THR A 318 -7.16 4.44 -4.39
N ALA A 319 -7.34 4.50 -3.07
CA ALA A 319 -6.38 3.95 -2.12
C ALA A 319 -6.11 2.47 -2.38
N GLU A 320 -4.86 2.04 -2.22
CA GLU A 320 -4.50 0.62 -2.33
C GLU A 320 -4.86 -0.13 -1.04
N VAL A 321 -4.72 0.53 0.11
CA VAL A 321 -4.90 -0.08 1.44
C VAL A 321 -5.65 0.82 2.41
N THR A 322 -6.02 0.24 3.54
CA THR A 322 -6.59 0.91 4.70
C THR A 322 -5.54 0.94 5.81
N LEU A 323 -5.23 2.12 6.34
CA LEU A 323 -4.49 2.27 7.60
C LEU A 323 -5.45 2.12 8.77
N GLY A 324 -4.93 1.72 9.94
CA GLY A 324 -5.75 1.43 11.12
C GLY A 324 -6.41 0.06 11.01
N GLY A 325 -7.47 -0.16 11.79
CA GLY A 325 -8.19 -1.42 11.83
C GLY A 325 -8.30 -1.98 13.24
N VAL A 326 -8.45 -3.29 13.38
CA VAL A 326 -8.54 -3.95 14.69
C VAL A 326 -7.26 -3.72 15.47
N ASP A 327 -7.41 -3.18 16.68
CA ASP A 327 -6.29 -2.83 17.53
C ASP A 327 -5.49 -4.09 17.91
N THR A 328 -4.23 -4.08 17.54
CA THR A 328 -3.28 -5.16 17.79
C THR A 328 -3.03 -5.42 19.28
N ALA A 329 -3.33 -4.47 20.18
CA ALA A 329 -3.27 -4.69 21.63
C ALA A 329 -4.27 -5.78 22.09
N GLY A 330 -5.42 -5.88 21.41
CA GLY A 330 -6.45 -6.89 21.67
C GLY A 330 -6.15 -8.27 21.07
N LEU A 331 -5.06 -8.43 20.34
CA LEU A 331 -4.71 -9.66 19.62
C LEU A 331 -3.41 -10.28 20.16
N ASP A 332 -3.32 -11.61 20.09
CA ASP A 332 -2.08 -12.31 20.35
C ASP A 332 -1.18 -12.33 19.09
N SER A 333 0.03 -11.79 19.20
CA SER A 333 0.97 -11.65 18.07
C SER A 333 1.54 -12.99 17.55
N ARG A 334 1.35 -14.09 18.27
CA ARG A 334 1.78 -15.45 17.87
C ARG A 334 0.65 -16.28 17.29
N THR A 335 -0.61 -15.90 17.47
CA THR A 335 -1.76 -16.71 17.00
C THR A 335 -2.74 -15.93 16.15
N MET A 336 -2.73 -14.60 16.23
CA MET A 336 -3.75 -13.70 15.69
C MET A 336 -5.13 -13.82 16.37
N GLU A 337 -5.20 -14.54 17.50
CA GLU A 337 -6.43 -14.73 18.27
C GLU A 337 -6.75 -13.49 19.12
N ALA A 338 -8.04 -13.18 19.25
CA ALA A 338 -8.56 -12.17 20.15
C ALA A 338 -8.34 -12.62 21.61
N ARG A 339 -7.65 -11.78 22.39
CA ARG A 339 -7.30 -12.10 23.78
C ARG A 339 -8.52 -12.29 24.68
N THR A 340 -9.62 -11.61 24.37
CA THR A 340 -10.85 -11.60 25.16
C THR A 340 -11.92 -12.56 24.63
N VAL A 341 -11.75 -13.11 23.43
CA VAL A 341 -12.74 -13.97 22.78
C VAL A 341 -12.06 -15.20 22.19
N PRO A 342 -11.89 -16.27 22.99
CA PRO A 342 -11.28 -17.51 22.52
C PRO A 342 -11.97 -18.06 21.26
N GLY A 343 -11.17 -18.50 20.31
CA GLY A 343 -11.61 -18.98 19.00
C GLY A 343 -11.88 -17.89 17.97
N LEU A 344 -11.86 -16.60 18.31
CA LEU A 344 -11.99 -15.51 17.34
C LEU A 344 -10.62 -15.01 16.90
N PHE A 345 -10.37 -14.93 15.59
CA PHE A 345 -9.09 -14.50 15.02
C PHE A 345 -9.29 -13.36 14.01
N PHE A 346 -8.29 -12.48 13.87
CA PHE A 346 -8.28 -11.42 12.86
C PHE A 346 -6.96 -11.44 12.08
N ILE A 347 -7.04 -11.50 10.75
CA ILE A 347 -5.85 -11.61 9.88
C ILE A 347 -5.91 -10.68 8.66
N GLY A 348 -4.75 -10.34 8.11
CA GLY A 348 -4.64 -9.50 6.92
C GLY A 348 -4.96 -8.02 7.19
N GLU A 349 -5.48 -7.33 6.17
CA GLU A 349 -5.70 -5.87 6.15
C GLU A 349 -6.77 -5.38 7.16
N VAL A 350 -7.54 -6.27 7.77
CA VAL A 350 -8.51 -5.88 8.81
C VAL A 350 -7.82 -5.46 10.11
N VAL A 351 -6.60 -5.95 10.35
CA VAL A 351 -5.78 -5.67 11.53
C VAL A 351 -5.03 -4.35 11.33
N ASP A 352 -4.77 -3.59 12.40
CA ASP A 352 -3.90 -2.41 12.41
C ASP A 352 -2.43 -2.77 12.16
N VAL A 353 -2.14 -3.24 10.96
CA VAL A 353 -0.82 -3.51 10.39
C VAL A 353 -0.88 -3.20 8.90
N THR A 354 -0.28 -2.09 8.50
CA THR A 354 -0.31 -1.63 7.11
C THR A 354 1.10 -1.56 6.55
N GLY A 355 1.38 -2.34 5.51
CA GLY A 355 2.65 -2.36 4.83
C GLY A 355 2.84 -1.17 3.88
N TRP A 356 4.10 -0.87 3.59
CA TRP A 356 4.49 -0.01 2.48
C TRP A 356 3.97 -0.54 1.13
N LEU A 357 3.97 0.33 0.11
CA LEU A 357 3.83 -0.11 -1.27
C LEU A 357 5.00 -1.05 -1.61
N GLY A 358 4.73 -2.08 -2.42
CA GLY A 358 5.78 -2.96 -2.94
C GLY A 358 5.69 -4.43 -2.53
N GLY A 359 4.48 -4.95 -2.27
CA GLY A 359 4.25 -6.37 -1.94
C GLY A 359 4.22 -6.69 -0.44
N TYR A 360 4.54 -5.72 0.42
CA TYR A 360 4.54 -5.89 1.88
C TYR A 360 3.15 -6.25 2.43
N ASN A 361 2.08 -5.64 1.92
CA ASN A 361 0.71 -5.91 2.37
C ASN A 361 0.27 -7.36 2.07
N PHE A 362 0.65 -7.89 0.91
CA PHE A 362 0.44 -9.31 0.63
C PHE A 362 1.27 -10.20 1.55
N GLN A 363 2.56 -9.86 1.76
CA GLN A 363 3.38 -10.61 2.70
C GLN A 363 2.77 -10.65 4.11
N TRP A 364 2.19 -9.54 4.59
CA TRP A 364 1.46 -9.53 5.86
C TRP A 364 0.24 -10.44 5.84
N ALA A 365 -0.57 -10.39 4.78
CA ALA A 365 -1.73 -11.28 4.62
C ALA A 365 -1.33 -12.76 4.60
N TRP A 366 -0.20 -13.10 3.96
CA TRP A 366 0.35 -14.45 3.98
C TRP A 366 0.82 -14.85 5.38
N SER A 367 1.57 -13.97 6.04
CA SER A 367 2.19 -14.28 7.32
C SER A 367 1.17 -14.42 8.44
N SER A 368 0.27 -13.45 8.58
CA SER A 368 -0.82 -13.49 9.56
C SER A 368 -1.77 -14.66 9.28
N GLY A 369 -2.13 -14.88 8.01
CA GLY A 369 -2.96 -16.01 7.61
C GLY A 369 -2.30 -17.36 7.91
N TRP A 370 -1.01 -17.51 7.62
CA TRP A 370 -0.27 -18.75 7.91
C TRP A 370 -0.25 -19.01 9.42
N VAL A 371 0.07 -17.99 10.22
CA VAL A 371 0.14 -18.09 11.69
C VAL A 371 -1.19 -18.52 12.30
N ALA A 372 -2.30 -17.87 11.92
CA ALA A 372 -3.62 -18.25 12.42
C ALA A 372 -3.98 -19.68 12.00
N GLY A 373 -3.66 -20.06 10.76
CA GLY A 373 -3.87 -21.42 10.26
C GLY A 373 -3.10 -22.51 11.02
N GLN A 374 -2.02 -22.18 11.74
CA GLN A 374 -1.28 -23.12 12.58
C GLN A 374 -1.96 -23.45 13.91
N VAL A 375 -2.97 -22.68 14.32
CA VAL A 375 -3.60 -22.81 15.64
C VAL A 375 -5.11 -22.92 15.60
N ALA A 376 -5.77 -22.24 14.65
CA ALA A 376 -7.23 -22.23 14.47
C ALA A 376 -7.85 -23.63 14.25
#